data_AF-A0A383CBU4-F1
#
_entry.id   AF-A0A383CBU4-F1
#
_cell.length_a   1.000
_cell.length_b   1.000
_cell.length_c   1.000
_cell.angle_alpha   90.00
_cell.angle_beta   90.00
_cell.angle_gamma   90.00
#
_symmetry.space_group_name_H-M   'P 1'
#
loop_
_entity.id
_entity.type
_entity.pdbx_description
1 polymer ?
#
loop_
_entity_poly.entity_id
_entity_poly.type
_entity_poly.pdbx_seq_one_letter_code
_entity_poly.pdbx_strand_id
1 'polypeptide(L)'
;MSWIYFNEEHTMLRKMVREFAINEIKPLAQKVDSEGLFPAESIQKMADLGLMGIPWDEKYGGTNMDTLSLVIAIEEIGKVCSSTAATMMAHTS
;
A
#
# COMPACT_ATOMS: atom_id res chain seq x y z
N MET A 1 15.01 -8.55 15.86
CA MET A 1 13.95 -9.57 16.05
C MET A 1 13.72 -10.19 14.68
N SER A 2 14.19 -11.42 14.44
CA SER A 2 13.87 -12.13 13.20
C SER A 2 12.40 -12.55 13.27
N TRP A 3 11.58 -12.02 12.36
CA TRP A 3 10.16 -12.37 12.29
C TRP A 3 10.06 -13.70 11.54
N ILE A 4 9.58 -14.75 12.23
CA ILE A 4 9.47 -16.11 11.67
C ILE A 4 8.62 -16.21 10.38
N TYR A 5 7.83 -15.18 10.08
CA TYR A 5 6.92 -15.13 8.93
C TYR A 5 7.42 -14.25 7.79
N PHE A 6 8.44 -13.41 7.99
CA PHE A 6 8.89 -12.45 6.98
C PHE A 6 10.18 -12.94 6.35
N ASN A 7 10.25 -12.90 5.02
CA ASN A 7 11.50 -13.00 4.30
C ASN A 7 12.14 -11.60 4.12
N GLU A 8 13.27 -11.56 3.40
CA GLU A 8 13.97 -10.30 3.12
C GLU A 8 13.14 -9.35 2.25
N GLU A 9 12.45 -9.88 1.23
CA GLU A 9 11.57 -9.11 0.34
C GLU A 9 10.42 -8.46 1.11
N HIS A 10 9.77 -9.18 2.04
CA HIS A 10 8.75 -8.63 2.94
C HIS A 10 9.29 -7.50 3.80
N THR A 11 10.52 -7.65 4.30
CA THR A 11 11.17 -6.64 5.13
C THR A 11 11.49 -5.38 4.32
N MET A 12 11.99 -5.54 3.09
CA MET A 12 12.24 -4.44 2.16
C MET A 12 10.95 -3.74 1.74
N LEU A 13 9.92 -4.50 1.35
CA LEU A 13 8.60 -3.97 1.01
C LEU A 13 8.03 -3.17 2.16
N ARG A 14 8.00 -3.74 3.37
CA ARG A 14 7.48 -3.06 4.56
C ARG A 14 8.18 -1.72 4.81
N LYS A 15 9.51 -1.69 4.68
CA LYS A 15 10.28 -0.46 4.85
C LYS A 15 9.92 0.57 3.78
N MET A 16 9.90 0.17 2.51
CA MET A 16 9.56 1.05 1.39
C MET A 16 8.15 1.61 1.52
N VAL A 17 7.14 0.76 1.76
CA VAL A 17 5.74 1.20 1.89
C VAL A 17 5.56 2.11 3.11
N ARG A 18 6.24 1.83 4.23
CA ARG A 18 6.20 2.72 5.40
C ARG A 18 6.74 4.11 5.09
N GLU A 19 7.91 4.18 4.45
CA GLU A 19 8.53 5.46 4.10
C GLU A 19 7.65 6.23 3.11
N PHE A 20 7.12 5.54 2.09
CA PHE A 20 6.15 6.11 1.16
C PHE A 20 4.89 6.62 1.87
N ALA A 21 4.29 5.81 2.74
CA ALA A 21 3.08 6.18 3.48
C ALA A 21 3.29 7.45 4.33
N ILE A 22 4.42 7.55 5.02
CA ILE A 22 4.75 8.72 5.85
C ILE A 22 5.01 9.96 4.99
N ASN A 23 5.71 9.82 3.86
CA ASN A 23 6.16 10.96 3.09
C ASN A 23 5.12 11.46 2.07
N GLU A 24 4.33 10.55 1.49
CA GLU A 24 3.44 10.85 0.35
C GLU A 24 1.96 10.79 0.71
N ILE A 25 1.54 9.88 1.60
CA ILE A 25 0.12 9.71 1.96
C ILE A 25 -0.25 10.58 3.17
N LYS A 26 0.55 10.51 4.24
CA LYS A 26 0.27 11.21 5.50
C LYS A 26 0.01 12.72 5.34
N PRO A 27 0.75 13.48 4.49
CA PRO A 27 0.49 14.92 4.32
C PRO A 27 -0.90 15.23 3.74
N LEU A 28 -1.49 14.31 2.99
CA LEU A 28 -2.79 14.47 2.33
C LEU A 28 -3.95 13.88 3.16
N ALA A 29 -3.64 12.90 4.02
CA ALA A 29 -4.63 12.06 4.71
C ALA A 29 -5.70 12.86 5.46
N GLN A 30 -5.31 13.88 6.24
CA GLN A 30 -6.26 14.67 7.03
C GLN A 30 -7.25 15.42 6.14
N LYS A 31 -6.76 16.03 5.05
CA LYS A 31 -7.61 16.77 4.12
C LYS A 31 -8.61 15.85 3.43
N VAL A 32 -8.11 14.72 2.92
CA VAL A 32 -8.91 13.67 2.27
C VAL A 32 -10.06 13.25 3.18
N ASP A 33 -9.77 12.98 4.45
CA ASP A 33 -10.77 12.54 5.43
C ASP A 33 -11.77 13.64 5.77
N SER A 34 -11.30 14.84 6.15
CA SER A 34 -12.17 15.93 6.59
C SER A 34 -13.08 16.49 5.50
N GLU A 35 -12.63 16.42 4.24
CA GLU A 35 -13.38 16.94 3.09
C GLU A 35 -14.12 15.83 2.31
N GLY A 36 -13.98 14.55 2.73
CA GLY A 36 -14.62 13.41 2.06
C GLY A 36 -14.15 13.22 0.61
N LEU A 37 -12.89 13.55 0.32
CA LEU A 37 -12.35 13.46 -1.03
C LEU A 37 -11.92 12.03 -1.36
N PHE A 38 -11.95 11.69 -2.65
CA PHE A 38 -11.26 10.49 -3.13
C PHE A 38 -9.74 10.76 -3.18
N PRO A 39 -8.88 9.87 -2.63
CA PRO A 39 -7.43 10.08 -2.57
C PRO A 39 -6.72 9.83 -3.90
N ALA A 40 -7.16 10.46 -4.99
CA ALA A 40 -6.69 10.20 -6.35
C ALA A 40 -5.16 10.31 -6.51
N GLU A 41 -4.54 11.34 -5.91
CA GLU A 41 -3.10 11.53 -5.96
C GLU A 41 -2.33 10.37 -5.28
N SER A 42 -2.78 9.95 -4.10
CA SER A 42 -2.17 8.82 -3.40
C SER A 42 -2.33 7.52 -4.19
N ILE A 43 -3.51 7.28 -4.78
CA ILE A 43 -3.77 6.10 -5.61
C ILE A 43 -2.90 6.07 -6.85
N GLN A 44 -2.71 7.20 -7.53
CA GLN A 44 -1.82 7.26 -8.70
C GLN A 44 -0.38 6.90 -8.31
N LYS A 45 0.16 7.52 -7.26
CA LYS A 45 1.52 7.20 -6.77
C LYS A 45 1.65 5.74 -6.34
N MET A 46 0.61 5.18 -5.71
CA MET A 46 0.58 3.76 -5.34
C MET A 46 0.59 2.84 -6.58
N ALA A 47 -0.13 3.20 -7.63
CA ALA A 47 -0.15 2.45 -8.89
C ALA A 47 1.23 2.51 -9.58
N ASP A 48 1.88 3.67 -9.60
CA ASP A 48 3.21 3.85 -10.19
C ASP A 48 4.28 2.99 -9.46
N LEU A 49 4.07 2.69 -8.18
CA LEU A 49 4.91 1.80 -7.36
C LEU A 49 4.52 0.31 -7.48
N GLY A 50 3.49 -0.03 -8.24
CA GLY A 50 2.97 -1.40 -8.38
C GLY A 50 2.15 -1.89 -7.18
N LEU A 51 1.87 -1.03 -6.19
CA LEU A 51 1.16 -1.43 -4.97
C LEU A 51 -0.30 -1.81 -5.23
N MET A 52 -0.91 -1.30 -6.30
CA MET A 52 -2.29 -1.64 -6.68
C MET A 52 -2.38 -3.02 -7.35
N GLY A 53 -1.25 -3.64 -7.71
CA GLY A 53 -1.18 -4.89 -8.47
C GLY A 53 -0.54 -6.06 -7.73
N ILE A 54 -0.32 -5.94 -6.41
CA ILE A 54 0.54 -6.87 -5.65
C ILE A 54 0.24 -8.36 -5.89
N PRO A 55 -1.00 -8.86 -5.71
CA PRO A 55 -1.26 -10.30 -5.82
C PRO A 55 -1.41 -10.80 -7.27
N TRP A 56 -1.40 -9.89 -8.26
CA TRP A 56 -1.75 -10.21 -9.63
C TRP A 56 -0.50 -10.56 -10.46
N ASP A 57 -0.67 -11.49 -11.40
CA ASP A 57 0.37 -11.94 -12.31
C ASP A 57 0.93 -10.78 -13.16
N GLU A 58 2.24 -10.75 -13.36
CA GLU A 58 2.93 -9.72 -14.15
C GLU A 58 2.38 -9.59 -15.58
N LYS A 59 1.88 -10.68 -16.18
CA LYS A 59 1.26 -10.64 -17.53
C LYS A 59 0.00 -9.77 -17.60
N TYR A 60 -0.61 -9.48 -16.44
CA TYR A 60 -1.74 -8.58 -16.31
C TYR A 60 -1.35 -7.20 -15.73
N GLY A 61 -0.05 -6.94 -15.58
CA GLY A 61 0.47 -5.69 -15.00
C GLY A 61 0.56 -5.68 -13.47
N GLY A 62 0.48 -6.83 -12.80
CA GLY A 62 0.72 -6.95 -11.37
C GLY A 62 2.20 -7.18 -11.02
N THR A 63 2.48 -7.44 -9.74
CA THR A 63 3.86 -7.72 -9.26
C THR A 63 4.07 -9.16 -8.82
N ASN A 64 3.03 -10.01 -8.90
CA ASN A 64 3.05 -11.43 -8.57
C ASN A 64 3.63 -11.74 -7.16
N MET A 65 3.48 -10.79 -6.24
CA MET A 65 3.88 -10.94 -4.84
C MET A 65 2.79 -11.65 -4.03
N ASP A 66 3.17 -12.24 -2.90
CA ASP A 66 2.27 -13.06 -2.10
C ASP A 66 1.23 -12.25 -1.30
N THR A 67 0.24 -12.96 -0.76
CA THR A 67 -0.81 -12.36 0.09
C THR A 67 -0.23 -11.65 1.31
N LEU A 68 0.89 -12.13 1.86
CA LEU A 68 1.52 -11.47 3.00
C LEU A 68 2.09 -10.11 2.60
N SER A 69 2.65 -9.98 1.40
CA SER A 69 3.09 -8.71 0.82
C SER A 69 1.92 -7.72 0.68
N LEU A 70 0.76 -8.21 0.22
CA LEU A 70 -0.44 -7.38 0.12
C LEU A 70 -0.88 -6.88 1.51
N VAL A 71 -0.92 -7.77 2.50
CA VAL A 71 -1.27 -7.40 3.89
C VAL A 71 -0.27 -6.41 4.48
N ILE A 72 1.03 -6.59 4.24
CA ILE A 72 2.08 -5.65 4.68
C ILE A 72 1.83 -4.25 4.10
N ALA A 73 1.54 -4.17 2.80
CA ALA A 73 1.30 -2.88 2.15
C ALA A 73 0.04 -2.20 2.71
N ILE A 74 -1.06 -2.95 2.86
CA ILE A 74 -2.31 -2.45 3.47
C ILE A 74 -2.06 -1.97 4.91
N GLU A 75 -1.32 -2.74 5.73
CA GLU A 75 -1.03 -2.40 7.12
C GLU A 75 -0.23 -1.09 7.23
N GLU A 76 0.84 -0.94 6.46
CA GLU A 76 1.69 0.25 6.54
C GLU A 76 0.98 1.52 6.01
N ILE A 77 0.14 1.41 4.98
CA ILE A 77 -0.71 2.52 4.51
C ILE A 77 -1.81 2.83 5.54
N GLY A 78 -2.43 1.81 6.12
CA GLY A 78 -3.50 1.96 7.11
C GLY A 78 -3.07 2.69 8.38
N LYS A 79 -1.77 2.60 8.75
CA LYS A 79 -1.21 3.36 9.87
C LYS A 79 -1.27 4.88 9.70
N VAL A 80 -1.36 5.37 8.46
CA VAL A 80 -1.43 6.82 8.16
C VAL A 80 -2.77 7.25 7.58
N CYS A 81 -3.45 6.39 6.83
CA CYS A 81 -4.74 6.70 6.20
C CYS A 81 -5.56 5.42 5.91
N SER A 82 -6.49 5.11 6.80
CA SER A 82 -7.32 3.90 6.69
C SER A 82 -8.23 3.88 5.45
N SER A 83 -8.76 5.02 5.02
CA SER A 83 -9.64 5.11 3.83
C SER A 83 -8.89 4.83 2.52
N THR A 84 -7.65 5.31 2.40
CA THR A 84 -6.77 4.97 1.27
C THR A 84 -6.39 3.49 1.27
N ALA A 85 -6.05 2.92 2.44
CA ALA A 85 -5.78 1.49 2.57
C ALA A 85 -7.00 0.63 2.19
N ALA A 86 -8.20 1.03 2.63
CA ALA A 86 -9.45 0.36 2.28
C ALA A 86 -9.73 0.42 0.76
N THR A 87 -9.39 1.53 0.10
CA THR A 87 -9.49 1.66 -1.36
C THR A 87 -8.59 0.65 -2.08
N MET A 88 -7.34 0.50 -1.64
CA MET A 88 -6.43 -0.52 -2.17
C MET A 88 -6.95 -1.94 -1.95
N MET A 89 -7.48 -2.23 -0.76
CA MET A 89 -8.06 -3.54 -0.45
C MET A 89 -9.24 -3.86 -1.39
N ALA A 90 -10.16 -2.92 -1.57
CA ALA A 90 -11.31 -3.10 -2.46
C ALA A 90 -10.92 -3.25 -3.94
N HIS A 91 -9.80 -2.64 -4.36
CA HIS A 91 -9.31 -2.77 -5.73
C HIS A 91 -8.65 -4.13 -6.00
N THR A 92 -8.03 -4.73 -4.98
CA THR A 92 -7.26 -5.97 -5.10
C THR A 92 -8.09 -7.24 -4.83
N SER A 93 -9.40 -7.10 -4.60
CA SER A 93 -10.36 -8.20 -4.36
C SER A 93 -11.10 -8.64 -5.61
#